data_AF-A0A948M769-F1
#
_entry.id   AF-A0A948M769-F1
#
_cell.length_a   1.000
_cell.length_b   1.000
_cell.length_c   1.000
_cell.angle_alpha   90.00
_cell.angle_beta   90.00
_cell.angle_gamma   90.00
#
_symmetry.space_group_name_H-M   'P 1'
#
loop_
_entity.id
_entity.type
_entity.pdbx_description
1 polymer ?
#
loop_
_entity_poly.entity_id
_entity_poly.type
_entity_poly.pdbx_seq_one_letter_code
_entity_poly.pdbx_strand_id
1 'polypeptide(L)'
;MANIVPRDEELFKKIEQEHIQVPEVLWNVIYQYIGDPIVVINLLVRSYADGGEILPKDEAKKILDYTKRMLEIMEGLYHPESISVDEKDQLFKEIKAKDLKLDAVTDYLFRNYVRNALYMINLIVGDYVDPLDEREGVSIKDAGKILEHIRSIMHFMDRLRVATARKEAY
;
A
#
# COMPACT_ATOMS: atom_id res chain seq x y z
N MET A 1 -3.48 -1.02 16.33
CA MET A 1 -2.32 -0.12 16.07
C MET A 1 -1.06 -0.96 16.13
N ALA A 2 -0.29 -1.06 15.04
CA ALA A 2 1.03 -1.68 15.11
C ALA A 2 1.89 -0.79 16.02
N ASN A 3 2.35 -1.32 17.16
CA ASN A 3 3.30 -0.61 18.01
C ASN A 3 4.54 -0.33 17.16
N ILE A 4 4.92 0.94 17.03
CA ILE A 4 6.17 1.35 16.40
C ILE A 4 7.27 0.64 17.19
N VAL A 5 7.86 -0.39 16.60
CA VAL A 5 8.94 -1.12 17.24
C VAL A 5 10.10 -0.13 17.35
N PRO A 6 10.88 -0.09 18.45
CA PRO A 6 12.00 0.83 18.61
C PRO A 6 12.94 0.91 17.38
N ARG A 7 13.03 -0.20 16.65
CA ARG A 7 13.75 -0.35 15.38
C ARG A 7 13.23 0.54 14.24
N ASP A 8 11.94 0.84 14.18
CA ASP A 8 11.35 1.61 13.07
C ASP A 8 11.64 3.11 13.21
N GLU A 9 11.59 3.66 14.43
CA GLU A 9 12.04 5.04 14.68
C GLU A 9 13.52 5.22 14.35
N GLU A 10 14.34 4.19 14.61
CA GLU A 10 15.76 4.20 14.21
C GLU A 10 15.91 4.24 12.68
N LEU A 11 15.07 3.50 11.93
CA LEU A 11 15.10 3.53 10.46
C LEU A 11 14.64 4.88 9.89
N PHE A 12 13.63 5.52 10.47
CA PHE A 12 13.22 6.88 10.07
C PHE A 12 14.32 7.91 10.39
N LYS A 13 14.95 7.83 11.57
CA LYS A 13 16.12 8.67 11.89
C LYS A 13 17.26 8.45 10.91
N LYS A 14 17.50 7.19 10.51
CA LYS A 14 18.51 6.86 9.51
C LYS A 14 18.22 7.52 8.17
N ILE A 15 16.97 7.50 7.71
CA ILE A 15 16.54 8.21 6.49
C ILE A 15 16.88 9.70 6.59
N GLU A 16 16.58 10.33 7.72
CA GLU A 16 16.84 11.76 7.91
C GLU A 16 18.34 12.09 8.00
N GLN A 17 19.13 11.28 8.71
CA GLN A 17 20.56 11.47 8.93
C GLN A 17 21.38 11.21 7.67
N GLU A 18 21.02 10.17 6.91
CA GLU A 18 21.68 9.80 5.66
C GLU A 18 21.10 10.55 4.45
N HIS A 19 20.13 11.44 4.67
CA HIS A 19 19.45 12.21 3.62
C HIS A 19 18.91 11.31 2.49
N ILE A 20 18.36 10.15 2.84
CA ILE A 20 17.79 9.22 1.89
C ILE A 20 16.57 9.87 1.24
N GLN A 21 16.63 10.08 -0.07
CA GLN A 21 15.56 10.67 -0.85
C GLN A 21 14.93 9.62 -1.74
N VAL A 22 13.61 9.70 -1.90
CA VAL A 22 12.88 8.91 -2.88
C VAL A 22 12.59 9.82 -4.09
N PRO A 23 13.08 9.46 -5.29
CA PRO A 23 12.76 10.16 -6.53
C PRO A 23 11.26 10.44 -6.70
N GLU A 24 10.93 11.63 -7.18
CA GLU A 24 9.54 12.07 -7.39
C GLU A 24 8.75 11.10 -8.29
N VAL A 25 9.40 10.55 -9.33
CA VAL A 25 8.80 9.57 -10.23
C VAL A 25 8.36 8.31 -9.47
N LEU A 26 9.16 7.84 -8.51
CA LEU A 26 8.79 6.70 -7.66
C LEU A 26 7.62 7.06 -6.75
N TRP A 27 7.61 8.28 -6.17
CA TRP A 27 6.46 8.77 -5.41
C TRP A 27 5.18 8.85 -6.26
N ASN A 28 5.27 9.29 -7.51
CA ASN A 28 4.13 9.35 -8.42
C ASN A 28 3.55 7.96 -8.68
N VAL A 29 4.41 6.96 -8.92
CA VAL A 29 3.96 5.56 -9.05
C VAL A 29 3.33 5.05 -7.77
N ILE A 30 3.98 5.29 -6.63
CA ILE A 30 3.45 4.89 -5.31
C ILE A 30 2.07 5.52 -5.07
N TYR A 31 1.90 6.81 -5.31
CA TYR A 31 0.60 7.47 -5.08
C TYR A 31 -0.44 6.99 -6.07
N GLN A 32 -0.15 6.99 -7.36
CA GLN A 32 -1.11 6.62 -8.40
C GLN A 32 -1.56 5.16 -8.28
N TYR A 33 -0.65 4.24 -7.95
CA TYR A 33 -0.91 2.81 -8.01
C TYR A 33 -1.13 2.16 -6.66
N ILE A 34 -0.78 2.82 -5.55
CA ILE A 34 -0.99 2.32 -4.19
C ILE A 34 -1.86 3.30 -3.41
N GLY A 35 -1.47 4.57 -3.35
CA GLY A 35 -2.20 5.61 -2.62
C GLY A 35 -3.66 5.75 -3.05
N ASP A 36 -3.91 5.98 -4.34
CA ASP A 36 -5.25 6.21 -4.88
C ASP A 36 -6.15 4.97 -4.70
N PRO A 37 -5.72 3.73 -5.04
CA PRO A 37 -6.50 2.53 -4.74
C PRO A 37 -6.79 2.35 -3.24
N ILE A 38 -5.83 2.66 -2.35
CA ILE A 38 -6.06 2.61 -0.90
C ILE A 38 -7.17 3.57 -0.46
N VAL A 39 -7.22 4.78 -1.04
CA VAL A 39 -8.30 5.73 -0.77
C VAL A 39 -9.64 5.19 -1.26
N VAL A 40 -9.67 4.59 -2.46
CA VAL A 40 -10.88 3.95 -3.00
C VAL A 40 -11.39 2.84 -2.09
N ILE A 41 -10.51 1.93 -1.64
CA ILE A 41 -10.89 0.86 -0.71
C ILE A 41 -11.38 1.46 0.62
N ASN A 42 -10.73 2.49 1.15
CA ASN A 42 -11.16 3.14 2.39
C ASN A 42 -12.58 3.70 2.26
N LEU A 43 -12.89 4.41 1.17
CA LEU A 43 -14.23 4.96 0.92
C LEU A 43 -15.27 3.84 0.78
N LEU A 44 -14.94 2.79 0.02
CA LEU A 44 -15.81 1.65 -0.18
C LEU A 44 -16.14 0.98 1.16
N VAL A 45 -15.13 0.60 1.95
CA VAL A 45 -15.33 -0.12 3.22
C VAL A 45 -16.07 0.75 4.23
N ARG A 46 -15.73 2.05 4.33
CA ARG A 46 -16.43 2.98 5.22
C ARG A 46 -17.90 3.13 4.87
N SER A 47 -18.25 3.19 3.58
CA SER A 47 -19.64 3.39 3.17
C SER A 47 -20.59 2.33 3.75
N TYR A 48 -20.13 1.09 3.90
CA TYR A 48 -20.88 0.01 4.55
C TYR A 48 -20.70 0.00 6.07
N ALA A 49 -19.45 0.11 6.55
CA ALA A 49 -19.16 0.00 7.98
C ALA A 49 -19.81 1.12 8.81
N ASP A 50 -19.79 2.36 8.31
CA ASP A 50 -20.40 3.52 8.98
C ASP A 50 -21.93 3.44 8.95
N GLY A 51 -22.51 2.76 7.96
CA GLY A 51 -23.93 2.42 7.89
C GLY A 51 -24.35 1.24 8.76
N GLY A 52 -23.40 0.53 9.38
CA GLY A 52 -23.66 -0.70 10.12
C GLY A 52 -24.06 -1.87 9.22
N GLU A 53 -23.66 -1.83 7.95
CA GLU A 53 -23.98 -2.83 6.94
C GLU A 53 -22.80 -3.79 6.71
N ILE A 54 -23.12 -5.00 6.24
CA ILE A 54 -22.09 -5.92 5.74
C ILE A 54 -21.57 -5.42 4.39
N LEU A 55 -20.28 -5.60 4.14
CA LEU A 55 -19.71 -5.31 2.82
C LEU A 55 -20.00 -6.50 1.90
N PRO A 56 -20.79 -6.34 0.82
CA PRO A 56 -21.19 -7.44 -0.05
C PRO A 56 -20.01 -8.15 -0.71
N LYS A 57 -20.18 -9.44 -1.02
CA LYS A 57 -19.17 -10.26 -1.72
C LYS A 57 -18.61 -9.63 -3.00
N ASP A 58 -19.46 -9.00 -3.81
CA ASP A 58 -18.99 -8.40 -5.06
C ASP A 58 -18.12 -7.16 -4.83
N GLU A 59 -18.37 -6.39 -3.77
CA GLU A 59 -17.49 -5.30 -3.35
C GLU A 59 -16.19 -5.84 -2.73
N ALA A 60 -16.28 -6.92 -1.95
CA ALA A 60 -15.13 -7.64 -1.43
C ALA A 60 -14.19 -8.14 -2.56
N LYS A 61 -14.75 -8.68 -3.66
CA LYS A 61 -13.96 -9.04 -4.86
C LYS A 61 -13.20 -7.85 -5.43
N LYS A 62 -13.84 -6.67 -5.55
CA LYS A 62 -13.14 -5.47 -6.05
C LYS A 62 -11.98 -5.07 -5.16
N ILE A 63 -12.14 -5.15 -3.84
CA ILE A 63 -11.04 -4.89 -2.89
C ILE A 63 -9.89 -5.85 -3.18
N LEU A 64 -10.18 -7.15 -3.32
CA LEU A 64 -9.18 -8.17 -3.62
C LEU A 64 -8.45 -7.92 -4.95
N ASP A 65 -9.15 -7.43 -5.96
CA ASP A 65 -8.54 -7.09 -7.25
C ASP A 65 -7.63 -5.86 -7.14
N TYR A 66 -8.06 -4.82 -6.41
CA TYR A 66 -7.22 -3.64 -6.14
C TYR A 66 -5.94 -4.02 -5.41
N THR A 67 -6.05 -4.81 -4.34
CA THR A 67 -4.89 -5.19 -3.52
C THR A 67 -3.95 -6.16 -4.24
N LYS A 68 -4.46 -7.07 -5.07
CA LYS A 68 -3.61 -7.89 -5.97
C LYS A 68 -2.80 -7.01 -6.91
N ARG A 69 -3.46 -6.07 -7.59
CA ARG A 69 -2.78 -5.13 -8.50
C ARG A 69 -1.74 -4.28 -7.77
N MET A 70 -2.06 -3.80 -6.56
CA MET A 70 -1.09 -3.08 -5.73
C MET A 70 0.14 -3.94 -5.40
N LEU A 71 -0.05 -5.21 -5.04
CA LEU A 71 1.05 -6.13 -4.77
C LEU A 71 1.91 -6.38 -6.02
N GLU A 72 1.29 -6.53 -7.19
CA GLU A 72 2.02 -6.66 -8.47
C GLU A 72 2.86 -5.42 -8.78
N ILE A 73 2.30 -4.23 -8.59
CA ILE A 73 3.01 -2.96 -8.73
C ILE A 73 4.19 -2.88 -7.76
N MET A 74 3.99 -3.28 -6.51
CA MET A 74 5.05 -3.28 -5.50
C MET A 74 6.19 -4.22 -5.87
N GLU A 75 5.89 -5.44 -6.36
CA GLU A 75 6.93 -6.33 -6.87
C GLU A 75 7.69 -5.69 -8.04
N GLY A 76 7.00 -4.95 -8.90
CA GLY A 76 7.63 -4.15 -9.96
C GLY A 76 8.57 -3.05 -9.44
N LEU A 77 8.23 -2.39 -8.33
CA LEU A 77 9.10 -1.39 -7.70
C LEU A 77 10.36 -2.02 -7.07
N TYR A 78 10.24 -3.26 -6.59
CA TYR A 78 11.33 -4.03 -5.99
C TYR A 78 12.27 -4.65 -7.01
N HIS A 79 11.68 -5.08 -8.12
CA HIS A 79 12.36 -5.78 -9.20
C HIS A 79 11.93 -5.11 -10.52
N PRO A 80 12.44 -3.91 -10.85
CA PRO A 80 12.05 -3.20 -12.08
C PRO A 80 12.27 -4.01 -13.36
N GLU A 81 13.20 -4.97 -13.34
CA GLU A 81 13.45 -5.95 -14.39
C GLU A 81 12.28 -6.93 -14.61
N SER A 82 11.44 -7.14 -13.60
CA SER A 82 10.30 -8.07 -13.61
C SER A 82 8.98 -7.40 -14.01
N ILE A 83 8.98 -6.08 -14.19
CA ILE A 83 7.78 -5.32 -14.56
C ILE A 83 7.27 -5.81 -15.93
N SER A 84 6.16 -6.55 -15.90
CA SER A 84 5.32 -6.85 -17.07
C SER A 84 4.21 -5.81 -17.26
N VAL A 85 4.13 -4.82 -16.37
CA VAL A 85 3.12 -3.75 -16.39
C VAL A 85 3.20 -3.06 -17.75
N ASP A 86 2.03 -2.99 -18.38
CA ASP A 86 1.75 -2.46 -19.73
C ASP A 86 2.83 -1.45 -20.14
N GLU A 87 3.66 -1.80 -21.14
CA GLU A 87 4.75 -0.95 -21.64
C GLU A 87 4.27 0.46 -22.04
N LYS A 88 2.96 0.70 -22.04
CA LYS A 88 2.31 1.98 -22.28
C LYS A 88 2.39 2.95 -21.10
N ASP A 89 2.65 2.51 -19.87
CA ASP A 89 2.78 3.44 -18.75
C ASP A 89 4.14 4.15 -18.78
N GLN A 90 4.06 5.48 -18.98
CA GLN A 90 5.22 6.35 -19.07
C GLN A 90 6.04 6.39 -17.78
N LEU A 91 5.43 6.23 -16.61
CA LEU A 91 6.13 6.27 -15.33
C LEU A 91 7.05 5.05 -15.15
N PHE A 92 6.57 3.85 -15.48
CA PHE A 92 7.40 2.63 -15.41
C PHE A 92 8.51 2.61 -16.47
N LYS A 93 8.26 3.15 -17.65
CA LYS A 93 9.31 3.39 -18.66
C LYS A 93 10.41 4.29 -18.11
N GLU A 94 10.04 5.38 -17.43
CA GLU A 94 11.01 6.30 -16.85
C GLU A 94 11.83 5.65 -15.72
N ILE A 95 11.18 4.90 -14.84
CA ILE A 95 11.84 4.12 -13.78
C ILE A 95 12.87 3.18 -14.39
N LYS A 96 12.48 2.40 -15.39
CA LYS A 96 13.37 1.43 -16.06
C LYS A 96 14.52 2.11 -16.80
N ALA A 97 14.24 3.20 -17.52
CA ALA A 97 15.25 3.94 -18.27
C ALA A 97 16.32 4.58 -17.37
N LYS A 98 15.93 4.98 -16.15
CA LYS A 98 16.80 5.64 -15.17
C LYS A 98 17.33 4.69 -14.09
N ASP A 99 17.01 3.40 -14.17
CA ASP A 99 17.28 2.38 -13.13
C ASP A 99 16.91 2.85 -11.71
N LEU A 100 15.75 3.52 -11.59
CA LEU A 100 15.31 4.04 -10.29
C LEU A 100 14.83 2.91 -9.39
N LYS A 101 15.32 2.90 -8.16
CA LYS A 101 14.93 1.92 -7.14
C LYS A 101 14.76 2.63 -5.81
N LEU A 102 13.93 2.04 -4.95
CA LEU A 102 13.89 2.42 -3.55
C LEU A 102 15.22 2.04 -2.90
N ASP A 103 15.73 2.91 -2.02
CA ASP A 103 16.86 2.56 -1.16
C ASP A 103 16.47 1.40 -0.25
N ALA A 104 17.44 0.57 0.15
CA ALA A 104 17.24 -0.62 0.97
C ALA A 104 16.44 -0.35 2.27
N VAL A 105 16.62 0.81 2.91
CA VAL A 105 15.86 1.18 4.11
C VAL A 105 14.40 1.47 3.75
N THR A 106 14.18 2.24 2.69
CA THR A 106 12.83 2.60 2.23
C THR A 106 12.06 1.38 1.68
N ASP A 107 12.74 0.48 0.95
CA ASP A 107 12.21 -0.80 0.48
C ASP A 107 11.77 -1.69 1.65
N TYR A 108 12.65 -1.86 2.65
CA TYR A 108 12.34 -2.64 3.84
C TYR A 108 11.10 -2.10 4.55
N LEU A 109 11.02 -0.79 4.75
CA LEU A 109 9.86 -0.16 5.38
C LEU A 109 8.59 -0.36 4.55
N PHE A 110 8.65 -0.19 3.23
CA PHE A 110 7.51 -0.44 2.34
C PHE A 110 6.99 -1.88 2.41
N ARG A 111 7.88 -2.87 2.43
CA ARG A 111 7.50 -4.27 2.61
C ARG A 111 6.82 -4.50 3.95
N ASN A 112 7.35 -3.95 5.03
CA ASN A 112 6.80 -4.20 6.36
C ASN A 112 5.46 -3.52 6.61
N TYR A 113 5.26 -2.31 6.08
CA TYR A 113 4.07 -1.52 6.37
C TYR A 113 3.00 -1.64 5.31
N VAL A 114 3.36 -1.62 4.03
CA VAL A 114 2.38 -1.65 2.93
C VAL A 114 2.08 -3.07 2.53
N ARG A 115 3.11 -3.86 2.18
CA ARG A 115 2.91 -5.22 1.65
C ARG A 115 2.22 -6.13 2.67
N ASN A 116 2.67 -6.10 3.92
CA ASN A 116 2.05 -6.91 4.98
C ASN A 116 0.59 -6.50 5.23
N ALA A 117 0.30 -5.20 5.25
CA ALA A 117 -1.07 -4.73 5.43
C ALA A 117 -1.98 -5.14 4.26
N LEU A 118 -1.49 -5.07 3.01
CA LEU A 118 -2.20 -5.58 1.84
C LEU A 118 -2.45 -7.09 1.93
N TYR A 119 -1.47 -7.87 2.38
CA TYR A 119 -1.68 -9.31 2.61
C TYR A 119 -2.73 -9.57 3.68
N MET A 120 -2.74 -8.81 4.77
CA MET A 120 -3.77 -8.96 5.81
C MET A 120 -5.16 -8.62 5.27
N ILE A 121 -5.28 -7.57 4.46
CA ILE A 121 -6.55 -7.24 3.78
C ILE A 121 -6.96 -8.40 2.85
N ASN A 122 -6.03 -8.97 2.08
CA ASN A 122 -6.30 -10.12 1.21
C ASN A 122 -6.74 -11.36 1.97
N LEU A 123 -6.14 -11.64 3.12
CA LEU A 123 -6.52 -12.78 3.96
C LEU A 123 -7.93 -12.60 4.51
N ILE A 124 -8.25 -11.38 5.01
CA ILE A 124 -9.59 -11.08 5.50
C ILE A 124 -10.60 -11.23 4.37
N VAL A 125 -10.40 -10.52 3.26
CA VAL A 125 -11.35 -10.47 2.14
C VAL A 125 -11.45 -11.81 1.41
N GLY A 126 -10.33 -12.50 1.22
CA GLY A 126 -10.25 -13.77 0.50
C GLY A 126 -11.10 -14.86 1.15
N ASP A 127 -11.17 -14.89 2.49
CA ASP A 127 -12.01 -15.81 3.25
C ASP A 127 -13.51 -15.65 2.90
N TYR A 128 -13.96 -14.42 2.61
CA TYR A 128 -15.34 -14.12 2.23
C TYR A 128 -15.64 -14.27 0.74
N VAL A 129 -14.61 -14.25 -0.11
CA VAL A 129 -14.75 -14.35 -1.57
C VAL A 129 -14.72 -15.81 -2.04
N ASP A 130 -14.35 -16.75 -1.18
CA ASP A 130 -14.35 -18.18 -1.48
C ASP A 130 -15.75 -18.63 -1.97
N PRO A 131 -15.86 -19.29 -3.15
CA PRO A 131 -17.13 -19.82 -3.64
C PRO A 131 -17.82 -20.81 -2.70
N LEU A 132 -17.08 -21.44 -1.80
CA LEU A 132 -17.58 -22.39 -0.80
C LEU A 132 -18.06 -21.71 0.49
N ASP A 133 -17.74 -20.43 0.68
CA ASP A 133 -18.24 -19.68 1.83
C ASP A 133 -19.71 -19.29 1.61
N GLU A 134 -20.58 -19.58 2.57
CA GLU A 134 -22.01 -19.26 2.51
C GLU A 134 -22.32 -17.85 3.01
N ARG A 135 -21.37 -17.16 3.69
CA ARG A 135 -21.58 -15.79 4.20
C ARG A 135 -21.91 -14.82 3.08
N GLU A 136 -22.78 -13.84 3.35
CA GLU A 136 -23.23 -12.86 2.34
C GLU A 136 -22.18 -11.79 2.02
N GLY A 137 -21.20 -11.58 2.89
CA GLY A 137 -20.19 -10.55 2.75
C GLY A 137 -19.31 -10.39 3.99
N VAL A 138 -18.36 -9.45 3.91
CA VAL A 138 -17.43 -9.16 5.02
C VAL A 138 -18.21 -8.53 6.17
N SER A 139 -18.07 -9.13 7.36
CA SER A 139 -18.72 -8.61 8.57
C SER A 139 -18.22 -7.22 8.95
N ILE A 140 -19.03 -6.46 9.68
CA ILE A 140 -18.65 -5.11 10.19
C ILE A 140 -17.35 -5.18 11.00
N LYS A 141 -17.18 -6.24 11.80
CA LYS A 141 -15.97 -6.43 12.61
C LYS A 141 -14.72 -6.55 11.74
N ASP A 142 -14.81 -7.32 10.65
CA ASP A 142 -13.68 -7.52 9.75
C ASP A 142 -13.47 -6.33 8.80
N ALA A 143 -14.54 -5.63 8.42
CA ALA A 143 -14.46 -4.32 7.77
C ALA A 143 -13.68 -3.32 8.65
N GLY A 144 -13.93 -3.32 9.97
CA GLY A 144 -13.16 -2.55 10.94
C GLY A 144 -11.66 -2.86 10.90
N LYS A 145 -11.28 -4.15 10.83
CA LYS A 145 -9.87 -4.55 10.71
C LYS A 145 -9.24 -4.09 9.39
N ILE A 146 -9.98 -4.18 8.28
CA ILE A 146 -9.53 -3.66 6.98
C ILE A 146 -9.23 -2.16 7.08
N LEU A 147 -10.13 -1.38 7.70
CA LEU A 147 -9.93 0.06 7.92
C LEU A 147 -8.71 0.37 8.81
N GLU A 148 -8.41 -0.47 9.79
CA GLU A 148 -7.19 -0.33 10.61
C GLU A 148 -5.92 -0.54 9.77
N HIS A 149 -5.90 -1.54 8.89
CA HIS A 149 -4.77 -1.78 7.98
C HIS A 149 -4.60 -0.62 7.00
N ILE A 150 -5.69 -0.11 6.41
CA ILE A 150 -5.66 1.04 5.51
C ILE A 150 -5.11 2.28 6.24
N ARG A 151 -5.60 2.57 7.45
CA ARG A 151 -5.09 3.69 8.25
C ARG A 151 -3.58 3.54 8.51
N SER A 152 -3.12 2.33 8.79
CA SER A 152 -1.69 2.05 8.98
C SER A 152 -0.88 2.36 7.71
N ILE A 153 -1.35 1.95 6.53
CA ILE A 153 -0.71 2.25 5.25
C ILE A 153 -0.65 3.75 5.01
N MET A 154 -1.78 4.46 5.14
CA MET A 154 -1.86 5.90 4.89
C MET A 154 -0.94 6.69 5.83
N HIS A 155 -0.93 6.34 7.12
CA HIS A 155 -0.08 6.99 8.10
C HIS A 155 1.41 6.74 7.81
N PHE A 156 1.78 5.51 7.45
CA PHE A 156 3.13 5.17 7.04
C PHE A 156 3.57 5.97 5.81
N MET A 157 2.74 6.00 4.76
CA MET A 157 3.07 6.70 3.51
C MET A 157 3.30 8.19 3.73
N ASP A 158 2.47 8.85 4.53
CA ASP A 158 2.67 10.27 4.84
C ASP A 158 3.97 10.52 5.62
N ARG A 159 4.24 9.72 6.66
CA ARG A 159 5.49 9.81 7.42
C ARG A 159 6.72 9.62 6.53
N LEU A 160 6.70 8.60 5.67
CA LEU A 160 7.82 8.30 4.79
C LEU A 160 8.02 9.39 3.73
N ARG A 161 6.94 9.96 3.18
CA ARG A 161 7.04 11.11 2.27
C ARG A 161 7.72 12.28 2.95
N VAL A 162 7.32 12.64 4.17
CA VAL A 162 7.93 13.74 4.92
C VAL A 162 9.42 13.48 5.17
N ALA A 163 9.78 12.25 5.58
CA ALA A 163 11.16 11.89 5.88
C ALA A 163 12.07 11.88 4.63
N THR A 164 11.53 11.55 3.47
CA THR A 164 12.27 11.41 2.20
C THR A 164 12.14 12.62 1.26
N ALA A 165 11.41 13.65 1.68
CA ALA A 165 11.28 14.89 0.93
C ALA A 165 12.63 15.58 0.82
N ARG A 166 12.89 16.24 -0.32
CA ARG A 166 14.05 17.10 -0.49
C ARG A 166 13.99 18.21 0.57
N LYS A 167 14.89 18.15 1.56
CA LYS A 167 15.19 19.30 2.40
C LYS A 167 16.04 20.25 1.54
N GLU A 168 15.44 21.33 1.06
CA GLU A 168 16.21 22.41 0.45
C GLU A 168 17.26 22.87 1.46
N ALA A 169 18.54 22.79 1.08
CA ALA A 169 19.62 23.35 1.87
C ALA A 169 19.49 24.87 1.78
N TYR A 170 19.02 25.49 2.87
CA TYR A 170 19.09 26.94 3.07
C TYR A 170 20.52 27.38 3.38
#